data_AF-A0A5B8IUQ9-F1
#
_entry.id   AF-A0A5B8IUQ9-F1
#
_cell.length_a   1.000
_cell.length_b   1.000
_cell.length_c   1.000
_cell.angle_alpha   90.00
_cell.angle_beta   90.00
_cell.angle_gamma   90.00
#
_symmetry.space_group_name_H-M   'P 1'
#
loop_
_entity.id
_entity.type
_entity.pdbx_description
1 polymer ?
#
loop_
_entity_poly.entity_id
_entity_poly.type
_entity_poly.pdbx_seq_one_letter_code
_entity_poly.pdbx_strand_id
1 'polypeptide(L)'
;MESKLKTIAALSLAASWAAASASAATVTYSNTHTTPKLQLIVDDDASPGTYRFSMSTTVGTADFLALGFNYSGISLAQTDFSLVSATRADDTPISPSLALFGDNTGSQSDCGAGCNFNGSGSASSFDYILRIGQQGGGGDNYVKTVVFDLTAPGSLDMNPFSQFAARAQSTTNPEGSIKADLIPPLGEPPTPVPIPAGFPLLVGGLAAFSLVRKSRKA
;
A
#
# COMPACT_ATOMS: atom_id res chain seq x y z
N MET A 1 -33.60 -3.13 -65.92
CA MET A 1 -33.70 -4.15 -64.86
C MET A 1 -32.28 -4.56 -64.51
N GLU A 2 -31.69 -3.92 -63.50
CA GLU A 2 -31.65 -4.43 -62.10
C GLU A 2 -30.78 -5.69 -62.04
N SER A 3 -29.71 -5.83 -61.26
CA SER A 3 -29.39 -5.24 -59.96
C SER A 3 -27.96 -5.67 -59.53
N LYS A 4 -27.16 -4.70 -59.05
CA LYS A 4 -26.31 -4.70 -57.82
C LYS A 4 -25.29 -5.84 -57.60
N LEU A 5 -23.98 -5.54 -57.55
CA LEU A 5 -23.17 -5.09 -56.40
C LEU A 5 -22.99 -6.12 -55.25
N LYS A 6 -21.70 -6.31 -54.90
CA LYS A 6 -21.12 -6.67 -53.57
C LYS A 6 -21.22 -8.15 -53.20
N THR A 7 -20.19 -8.79 -52.62
CA THR A 7 -19.63 -8.52 -51.28
C THR A 7 -18.38 -9.41 -51.11
N ILE A 8 -17.16 -8.85 -51.08
CA ILE A 8 -16.34 -8.50 -49.89
C ILE A 8 -15.84 -9.72 -49.10
N ALA A 9 -14.51 -9.89 -49.15
CA ALA A 9 -13.72 -10.74 -48.28
C ALA A 9 -13.84 -10.29 -46.81
N ALA A 10 -14.00 -11.23 -45.90
CA ALA A 10 -13.88 -10.97 -44.46
C ALA A 10 -12.64 -11.71 -43.93
N LEU A 11 -11.51 -11.00 -43.87
CA LEU A 11 -10.45 -11.30 -42.92
C LEU A 11 -10.99 -10.99 -41.51
N SER A 12 -11.27 -12.02 -40.73
CA SER A 12 -11.43 -11.87 -39.29
C SER A 12 -10.05 -11.92 -38.63
N LEU A 13 -9.35 -10.78 -38.58
CA LEU A 13 -8.29 -10.57 -37.61
C LEU A 13 -8.95 -10.50 -36.23
N ALA A 14 -8.90 -11.60 -35.48
CA ALA A 14 -9.17 -11.57 -34.06
C ALA A 14 -7.99 -10.85 -33.39
N ALA A 15 -8.15 -9.55 -33.15
CA ALA A 15 -7.27 -8.81 -32.27
C ALA A 15 -7.48 -9.36 -30.85
N SER A 16 -6.63 -10.29 -30.44
CA SER A 16 -6.45 -10.67 -29.04
C SER A 16 -5.78 -9.51 -28.32
N TRP A 17 -6.58 -8.53 -27.92
CA TRP A 17 -6.20 -7.60 -26.88
C TRP A 17 -6.18 -8.40 -25.58
N ALA A 18 -5.02 -8.96 -25.24
CA ALA A 18 -4.70 -9.26 -23.87
C ALA A 18 -4.65 -7.90 -23.16
N ALA A 19 -5.76 -7.49 -22.55
CA ALA A 19 -5.71 -6.46 -21.53
C ALA A 19 -4.80 -7.02 -20.44
N ALA A 20 -3.56 -6.54 -20.37
CA ALA A 20 -2.70 -6.75 -19.23
C ALA A 20 -3.49 -6.22 -18.02
N SER A 21 -4.10 -7.15 -17.29
CA SER A 21 -4.76 -6.83 -16.04
C SER A 21 -3.63 -6.51 -15.09
N ALA A 22 -3.52 -5.26 -14.64
CA ALA A 22 -2.62 -4.93 -13.55
C ALA A 22 -2.99 -5.87 -12.40
N SER A 23 -2.09 -6.78 -12.04
CA SER A 23 -2.32 -7.68 -10.93
C SER A 23 -2.13 -6.86 -9.67
N ALA A 24 -3.19 -6.78 -8.89
CA ALA A 24 -3.11 -6.36 -7.51
C ALA A 24 -2.06 -7.20 -6.76
N ALA A 25 -1.21 -6.53 -5.99
CA ALA A 25 -0.12 -7.11 -5.24
C ALA A 25 -0.19 -6.65 -3.77
N THR A 26 0.18 -7.55 -2.87
CA THR A 26 0.35 -7.23 -1.45
C THR A 26 1.73 -7.68 -1.00
N VAL A 27 2.43 -6.81 -0.27
CA VAL A 27 3.73 -7.11 0.33
C VAL A 27 3.67 -6.86 1.83
N THR A 28 4.11 -7.85 2.61
CA THR A 28 4.22 -7.74 4.07
C THR A 28 5.67 -7.56 4.47
N TYR A 29 5.95 -6.58 5.31
CA TYR A 29 7.25 -6.29 5.90
C TYR A 29 7.18 -6.48 7.42
N SER A 30 8.25 -6.97 8.02
CA SER A 30 8.35 -7.07 9.48
C SER A 30 9.76 -6.79 9.99
N ASN A 31 9.87 -6.37 11.24
CA ASN A 31 11.19 -6.23 11.87
C ASN A 31 11.77 -7.59 12.28
N THR A 32 13.08 -7.65 12.50
CA THR A 32 13.78 -8.87 12.94
C THR A 32 13.62 -9.19 14.42
N HIS A 33 13.03 -8.29 15.21
CA HIS A 33 12.85 -8.49 16.64
C HIS A 33 11.72 -9.48 16.92
N THR A 34 11.84 -10.21 18.02
CA THR A 34 10.78 -11.12 18.50
C THR A 34 9.68 -10.36 19.26
N THR A 35 10.02 -9.28 19.97
CA THR A 35 9.07 -8.45 20.71
C THR A 35 9.62 -7.01 20.92
N PRO A 36 8.88 -5.95 20.52
CA PRO A 36 7.66 -6.00 19.73
C PRO A 36 7.93 -6.46 18.29
N LYS A 37 7.02 -7.27 17.75
CA LYS A 37 7.02 -7.68 16.35
C LYS A 37 6.14 -6.69 15.57
N LEU A 38 6.79 -5.79 14.85
CA LEU A 38 6.13 -4.79 14.01
C LEU A 38 5.84 -5.38 12.64
N GLN A 39 4.72 -5.01 12.06
CA GLN A 39 4.32 -5.39 10.71
C GLN A 39 3.85 -4.16 9.95
N LEU A 40 4.28 -4.07 8.70
CA LEU A 40 3.73 -3.17 7.69
C LEU A 40 3.20 -4.02 6.53
N ILE A 41 2.01 -3.75 6.07
CA ILE A 41 1.46 -4.31 4.83
C ILE A 41 1.29 -3.16 3.85
N VAL A 42 1.78 -3.34 2.62
CA VAL A 42 1.54 -2.42 1.51
C VAL A 42 0.73 -3.15 0.45
N ASP A 43 -0.38 -2.55 0.05
CA ASP A 43 -1.35 -3.10 -0.90
C ASP A 43 -1.66 -2.06 -1.99
N ASP A 44 -1.60 -2.44 -3.28
CA ASP A 44 -1.91 -1.56 -4.41
C ASP A 44 -3.29 -1.86 -5.06
N ASP A 45 -4.09 -2.78 -4.51
CA ASP A 45 -5.47 -3.05 -4.96
C ASP A 45 -6.52 -2.18 -4.30
N ALA A 46 -6.15 -1.52 -3.21
CA ALA A 46 -7.06 -0.75 -2.38
C ALA A 46 -7.87 0.28 -3.18
N SER A 47 -7.24 0.92 -4.16
CA SER A 47 -7.85 1.83 -5.14
C SER A 47 -6.86 2.10 -6.28
N PRO A 48 -7.32 2.34 -7.53
CA PRO A 48 -6.41 2.65 -8.63
C PRO A 48 -5.50 3.86 -8.32
N GLY A 49 -4.19 3.68 -8.51
CA GLY A 49 -3.20 4.74 -8.28
C GLY A 49 -3.00 5.08 -6.80
N THR A 50 -3.25 4.13 -5.91
CA THR A 50 -3.09 4.29 -4.46
C THR A 50 -2.36 3.09 -3.88
N TYR A 51 -1.42 3.35 -2.96
CA TYR A 51 -0.86 2.34 -2.09
C TYR A 51 -1.48 2.48 -0.70
N ARG A 52 -2.04 1.40 -0.17
CA ARG A 52 -2.54 1.33 1.20
C ARG A 52 -1.48 0.74 2.11
N PHE A 53 -1.11 1.50 3.13
CA PHE A 53 -0.19 1.09 4.17
C PHE A 53 -0.97 0.73 5.42
N SER A 54 -0.73 -0.46 5.97
CA SER A 54 -1.33 -0.91 7.23
C SER A 54 -0.23 -1.29 8.20
N MET A 55 -0.08 -0.54 9.29
CA MET A 55 0.91 -0.79 10.34
C MET A 55 0.25 -1.35 11.59
N SER A 56 0.84 -2.40 12.14
CA SER A 56 0.36 -3.05 13.36
C SER A 56 1.50 -3.72 14.14
N THR A 57 1.22 -4.06 15.40
CA THR A 57 2.10 -4.88 16.23
C THR A 57 1.47 -6.25 16.40
N THR A 58 2.15 -7.31 15.94
CA THR A 58 1.64 -8.69 16.00
C THR A 58 2.05 -9.41 17.29
N VAL A 59 3.11 -8.95 17.96
CA VAL A 59 3.57 -9.45 19.25
C VAL A 59 4.06 -8.28 20.11
N GLY A 60 3.63 -8.20 21.36
CA GLY A 60 3.98 -7.12 22.28
C GLY A 60 3.17 -5.84 22.04
N THR A 61 3.67 -4.71 22.54
CA THR A 61 3.05 -3.39 22.37
C THR A 61 4.01 -2.43 21.69
N ALA A 62 3.47 -1.50 20.90
CA ALA A 62 4.21 -0.40 20.32
C ALA A 62 3.26 0.76 20.01
N ASP A 63 3.63 1.95 20.45
CA ASP A 63 2.99 3.22 20.09
C ASP A 63 3.71 3.80 18.87
N PHE A 64 3.09 3.73 17.69
CA PHE A 64 3.70 4.12 16.43
C PHE A 64 3.90 5.64 16.34
N LEU A 65 5.16 6.04 16.11
CA LEU A 65 5.54 7.44 15.95
C LEU A 65 5.72 7.83 14.49
N ALA A 66 6.41 7.00 13.69
CA ALA A 66 6.71 7.30 12.31
C ALA A 66 7.06 6.07 11.46
N LEU A 67 6.89 6.21 10.15
CA LEU A 67 7.39 5.31 9.12
C LEU A 67 8.40 6.07 8.24
N GLY A 68 9.64 5.62 8.20
CA GLY A 68 10.65 6.06 7.22
C GLY A 68 10.63 5.14 6.01
N PHE A 69 10.75 5.70 4.80
CA PHE A 69 10.79 4.91 3.57
C PHE A 69 11.52 5.63 2.42
N ASN A 70 12.06 4.82 1.51
CA ASN A 70 12.64 5.28 0.25
C ASN A 70 11.66 5.04 -0.90
N TYR A 71 11.48 6.02 -1.79
CA TYR A 71 10.48 5.98 -2.85
C TYR A 71 11.08 6.43 -4.18
N SER A 72 11.14 5.53 -5.16
CA SER A 72 11.74 5.81 -6.48
C SER A 72 10.81 6.51 -7.47
N GLY A 73 9.58 6.84 -7.06
CA GLY A 73 8.60 7.49 -7.92
C GLY A 73 8.73 9.01 -7.96
N ILE A 74 7.61 9.67 -8.27
CA ILE A 74 7.55 11.14 -8.28
C ILE A 74 7.70 11.71 -6.87
N SER A 75 8.14 12.96 -6.76
CA SER A 75 8.20 13.63 -5.46
C SER A 75 6.82 13.68 -4.80
N LEU A 76 6.76 13.24 -3.55
CA LEU A 76 5.55 13.21 -2.73
C LEU A 76 5.35 14.53 -1.98
N ALA A 77 4.09 14.86 -1.75
CA ALA A 77 3.63 15.99 -0.95
C ALA A 77 2.70 15.51 0.17
N GLN A 78 2.51 16.35 1.19
CA GLN A 78 1.60 16.08 2.31
C GLN A 78 0.18 15.70 1.86
N THR A 79 -0.30 16.30 0.77
CA THR A 79 -1.63 16.09 0.21
C THR A 79 -1.83 14.70 -0.41
N ASP A 80 -0.73 13.98 -0.67
CA ASP A 80 -0.80 12.64 -1.26
C ASP A 80 -1.14 11.58 -0.20
N PHE A 81 -1.04 11.93 1.08
CA PHE A 81 -1.32 11.06 2.21
C PHE A 81 -2.69 11.35 2.80
N SER A 82 -3.48 10.29 3.01
CA SER A 82 -4.75 10.39 3.72
C SER A 82 -4.89 9.29 4.78
N LEU A 83 -5.35 9.67 5.96
CA LEU A 83 -5.64 8.71 7.02
C LEU A 83 -6.91 7.93 6.66
N VAL A 84 -6.84 6.60 6.73
CA VAL A 84 -8.01 5.72 6.56
C VAL A 84 -8.59 5.36 7.92
N SER A 85 -7.76 4.85 8.83
CA SER A 85 -8.17 4.48 10.19
C SER A 85 -6.98 4.39 11.13
N ALA A 86 -7.21 4.58 12.42
CA ALA A 86 -6.22 4.26 13.45
C ALA A 86 -6.93 3.88 14.75
N THR A 87 -6.25 3.11 15.60
CA THR A 87 -6.77 2.74 16.93
C THR A 87 -5.75 2.99 18.02
N ARG A 88 -6.24 3.24 19.24
CA ARG A 88 -5.40 3.30 20.45
C ARG A 88 -5.23 1.94 21.10
N ALA A 89 -4.53 1.90 22.24
CA ALA A 89 -4.19 0.66 22.94
C ALA A 89 -5.41 -0.23 23.28
N ASP A 90 -6.55 0.38 23.58
CA ASP A 90 -7.82 -0.28 23.90
C ASP A 90 -8.75 -0.50 22.68
N ASP A 91 -8.21 -0.37 21.47
CA ASP A 91 -8.93 -0.51 20.19
C ASP A 91 -9.98 0.57 19.89
N THR A 92 -10.04 1.64 20.68
CA THR A 92 -10.89 2.79 20.34
C THR A 92 -10.33 3.52 19.11
N PRO A 93 -11.19 3.89 18.14
CA PRO A 93 -10.78 4.69 16.98
C PRO A 93 -10.19 6.05 17.38
N ILE A 94 -9.13 6.46 16.71
CA ILE A 94 -8.49 7.76 16.85
C ILE A 94 -8.17 8.35 15.47
N SER A 95 -7.83 9.64 15.44
CA SER A 95 -7.51 10.35 14.19
C SER A 95 -6.19 11.12 14.34
N PRO A 96 -5.04 10.42 14.38
CA PRO A 96 -3.74 11.07 14.40
C PRO A 96 -3.54 11.93 13.15
N SER A 97 -2.81 13.04 13.30
CA SER A 97 -2.39 13.83 12.15
C SER A 97 -1.16 13.20 11.49
N LEU A 98 -1.23 13.01 10.17
CA LEU A 98 -0.10 12.57 9.37
C LEU A 98 0.74 13.80 8.98
N ALA A 99 2.05 13.74 9.16
CA ALA A 99 2.96 14.79 8.73
C ALA A 99 4.15 14.22 7.93
N LEU A 100 4.31 14.67 6.68
CA LEU A 100 5.37 14.26 5.78
C LEU A 100 6.63 15.12 5.97
N PHE A 101 7.77 14.47 6.05
CA PHE A 101 9.11 15.06 6.05
C PHE A 101 9.94 14.43 4.94
N GLY A 102 10.88 15.19 4.37
CA GLY A 102 11.75 14.75 3.28
C GLY A 102 11.30 15.22 1.90
N ASP A 103 12.19 15.05 0.93
CA ASP A 103 12.12 15.64 -0.41
C ASP A 103 12.71 14.74 -1.50
N ASN A 104 12.75 13.42 -1.25
CA ASN A 104 13.31 12.42 -2.16
C ASN A 104 14.83 12.46 -2.35
N THR A 105 15.57 12.83 -1.30
CA THR A 105 17.04 12.97 -1.35
C THR A 105 17.80 11.88 -0.59
N GLY A 106 17.10 10.94 0.07
CA GLY A 106 17.71 9.93 0.93
C GLY A 106 18.40 10.50 2.17
N SER A 107 18.11 11.74 2.56
CA SER A 107 18.82 12.45 3.63
C SER A 107 18.01 12.68 4.92
N GLN A 108 16.73 12.30 4.92
CA GLN A 108 15.83 12.59 6.03
C GLN A 108 16.01 11.59 7.19
N SER A 109 16.38 12.09 8.37
CA SER A 109 16.60 11.26 9.57
C SER A 109 15.79 11.67 10.80
N ASP A 110 15.08 12.79 10.73
CA ASP A 110 14.36 13.41 11.85
C ASP A 110 12.96 13.89 11.40
N CYS A 111 11.98 13.88 12.29
CA CYS A 111 10.59 14.26 12.06
C CYS A 111 10.04 15.13 13.21
N GLY A 112 10.93 15.88 13.86
CA GLY A 112 10.66 16.75 14.99
C GLY A 112 10.96 16.10 16.34
N ALA A 113 10.57 16.81 17.41
CA ALA A 113 10.89 16.43 18.79
C ALA A 113 10.54 14.96 19.10
N GLY A 114 11.57 14.18 19.45
CA GLY A 114 11.41 12.78 19.82
C GLY A 114 11.24 11.78 18.68
N CYS A 115 11.10 12.28 17.46
CA CYS A 115 10.86 11.51 16.25
C CYS A 115 12.12 11.57 15.41
N ASN A 116 13.02 10.60 15.57
CA ASN A 116 14.21 10.48 14.71
C ASN A 116 14.66 9.04 14.57
N PHE A 117 15.35 8.77 13.47
CA PHE A 117 15.94 7.48 13.11
C PHE A 117 17.46 7.43 13.31
N ASN A 118 18.08 8.52 13.78
CA ASN A 118 19.51 8.55 14.10
C ASN A 118 19.91 7.49 15.14
N GLY A 119 21.05 6.82 14.96
CA GLY A 119 21.58 5.82 15.89
C GLY A 119 21.69 4.42 15.28
N SER A 120 21.80 3.40 16.14
CA SER A 120 21.94 1.99 15.74
C SER A 120 20.61 1.26 15.68
N GLY A 121 20.54 0.18 14.89
CA GLY A 121 19.41 -0.78 14.88
C GLY A 121 18.42 -0.62 13.73
N SER A 122 18.62 0.38 12.88
CA SER A 122 17.82 0.69 11.70
C SER A 122 18.65 1.53 10.75
N ALA A 123 18.25 1.63 9.49
CA ALA A 123 18.70 2.72 8.65
C ALA A 123 18.35 4.07 9.26
N SER A 124 19.27 5.02 9.05
CA SER A 124 19.22 6.34 9.68
C SER A 124 18.65 7.41 8.77
N SER A 125 18.62 7.20 7.46
CA SER A 125 18.26 8.21 6.48
C SER A 125 17.31 7.64 5.43
N PHE A 126 16.32 8.45 5.05
CA PHE A 126 15.24 8.08 4.15
C PHE A 126 14.96 9.19 3.14
N ASP A 127 14.31 8.85 2.03
CA ASP A 127 13.71 9.84 1.13
C ASP A 127 12.60 10.61 1.84
N TYR A 128 11.78 9.87 2.60
CA TYR A 128 10.62 10.38 3.30
C TYR A 128 10.47 9.77 4.69
N ILE A 129 9.95 10.57 5.61
CA ILE A 129 9.42 10.10 6.88
C ILE A 129 7.99 10.60 7.03
N LEU A 130 7.05 9.67 7.19
CA LEU A 130 5.68 9.98 7.58
C LEU A 130 5.56 9.86 9.09
N ARG A 131 5.42 10.99 9.77
CA ARG A 131 5.08 11.03 11.19
C ARG A 131 3.59 10.73 11.36
N ILE A 132 3.30 9.82 12.29
CA ILE A 132 1.97 9.29 12.58
C ILE A 132 1.55 9.70 13.99
N GLY A 133 2.44 9.52 14.97
CA GLY A 133 2.18 9.80 16.38
C GLY A 133 3.01 10.96 16.91
N GLN A 134 2.93 11.18 18.22
CA GLN A 134 3.73 12.17 18.94
C GLN A 134 4.48 11.52 20.10
N GLN A 135 5.74 11.94 20.30
CA GLN A 135 6.50 11.51 21.48
C GLN A 135 5.80 11.92 22.77
N GLY A 136 5.74 11.00 23.74
CA GLY A 136 5.16 11.27 25.06
C GLY A 136 3.64 11.40 25.04
N GLY A 137 2.98 10.90 23.99
CA GLY A 137 1.54 10.77 23.96
C GLY A 137 1.04 9.94 25.14
N GLY A 138 0.00 10.43 25.81
CA GLY A 138 -0.74 9.65 26.81
C GLY A 138 -1.60 8.57 26.14
N GLY A 139 -2.36 7.81 26.93
CA GLY A 139 -3.20 6.71 26.42
C GLY A 139 -4.18 7.11 25.31
N ASP A 140 -4.65 8.36 25.31
CA ASP A 140 -5.58 8.88 24.28
C ASP A 140 -4.92 9.13 22.92
N ASN A 141 -3.60 9.29 22.87
CA ASN A 141 -2.83 9.53 21.65
C ASN A 141 -1.90 8.37 21.28
N TYR A 142 -2.03 7.24 21.99
CA TYR A 142 -1.31 6.01 21.68
C TYR A 142 -1.78 5.49 20.33
N VAL A 143 -0.88 5.25 19.38
CA VAL A 143 -1.21 4.68 18.06
C VAL A 143 -0.82 3.21 18.03
N LYS A 144 -1.81 2.32 18.22
CA LYS A 144 -1.63 0.86 18.20
C LYS A 144 -1.65 0.31 16.77
N THR A 145 -2.58 0.78 15.96
CA THR A 145 -2.69 0.45 14.54
C THR A 145 -2.95 1.72 13.75
N VAL A 146 -2.45 1.77 12.52
CA VAL A 146 -2.75 2.86 11.58
C VAL A 146 -2.83 2.31 10.18
N VAL A 147 -3.80 2.81 9.43
CA VAL A 147 -3.98 2.57 8.00
C VAL A 147 -4.05 3.93 7.31
N PHE A 148 -3.24 4.12 6.29
CA PHE A 148 -3.23 5.33 5.48
C PHE A 148 -2.99 5.01 4.02
N ASP A 149 -3.45 5.89 3.15
CA ASP A 149 -3.30 5.78 1.71
C ASP A 149 -2.26 6.79 1.22
N LEU A 150 -1.44 6.38 0.26
CA LEU A 150 -0.60 7.22 -0.57
C LEU A 150 -1.15 7.24 -1.99
N THR A 151 -1.61 8.39 -2.44
CA THR A 151 -2.01 8.60 -3.84
C THR A 151 -0.78 8.82 -4.69
N ALA A 152 -0.35 7.81 -5.42
CA ALA A 152 0.80 7.92 -6.32
C ALA A 152 0.67 6.91 -7.48
N PRO A 153 1.11 7.28 -8.70
CA PRO A 153 1.08 6.35 -9.82
C PRO A 153 2.08 5.21 -9.62
N GLY A 154 1.72 4.02 -10.12
CA GLY A 154 2.60 2.85 -10.16
C GLY A 154 1.91 1.58 -9.65
N SER A 155 2.71 0.54 -9.47
CA SER A 155 2.32 -0.73 -8.87
C SER A 155 3.49 -1.29 -8.06
N LEU A 156 3.20 -2.11 -7.05
CA LEU A 156 4.19 -2.82 -6.25
C LEU A 156 5.07 -3.76 -7.09
N ASP A 157 4.60 -4.22 -8.25
CA ASP A 157 5.41 -5.00 -9.21
C ASP A 157 6.64 -4.24 -9.71
N MET A 158 6.59 -2.91 -9.70
CA MET A 158 7.74 -2.06 -10.06
C MET A 158 8.73 -1.86 -8.91
N ASN A 159 8.47 -2.45 -7.75
CA ASN A 159 9.20 -2.28 -6.50
C ASN A 159 9.56 -0.80 -6.20
N PRO A 160 8.56 0.08 -6.09
CA PRO A 160 8.81 1.52 -5.93
C PRO A 160 9.38 1.87 -4.55
N PHE A 161 9.33 0.94 -3.58
CA PHE A 161 9.84 1.12 -2.22
C PHE A 161 11.05 0.23 -1.97
N SER A 162 12.22 0.83 -1.77
CA SER A 162 13.46 0.07 -1.57
C SER A 162 13.80 -0.17 -0.09
N GLN A 163 13.19 0.60 0.81
CA GLN A 163 13.50 0.57 2.24
C GLN A 163 12.32 1.04 3.07
N PHE A 164 12.10 0.38 4.20
CA PHE A 164 11.14 0.76 5.22
C PHE A 164 11.77 0.64 6.61
N ALA A 165 11.44 1.57 7.50
CA ALA A 165 11.73 1.45 8.92
C ALA A 165 10.61 2.07 9.77
N ALA A 166 10.33 1.48 10.92
CA ALA A 166 9.36 2.02 11.87
C ALA A 166 10.05 2.58 13.12
N ARG A 167 9.52 3.70 13.61
CA ARG A 167 9.81 4.24 14.93
C ARG A 167 8.59 4.04 15.82
N ALA A 168 8.78 3.46 17.00
CA ALA A 168 7.75 3.35 18.01
C ALA A 168 8.29 3.61 19.42
N GLN A 169 7.39 3.95 20.33
CA GLN A 169 7.64 4.16 21.77
C GLN A 169 6.70 3.30 22.61
N SER A 170 6.81 3.42 23.95
CA SER A 170 5.97 2.68 24.90
C SER A 170 5.91 1.19 24.57
N THR A 171 7.07 0.67 24.15
CA THR A 171 7.21 -0.70 23.65
C THR A 171 7.47 -1.66 24.79
N THR A 172 7.12 -2.94 24.59
CA THR A 172 7.41 -4.02 25.55
C THR A 172 8.90 -4.41 25.63
N ASN A 173 9.78 -3.80 24.84
CA ASN A 173 11.23 -4.06 24.94
C ASN A 173 11.84 -3.31 26.16
N PRO A 174 13.02 -3.73 26.65
CA PRO A 174 13.64 -3.11 27.83
C PRO A 174 13.93 -1.61 27.69
N GLU A 175 14.15 -1.15 26.45
CA GLU A 175 14.49 0.24 26.13
C GLU A 175 13.27 1.16 26.10
N GLY A 176 12.05 0.61 26.13
CA GLY A 176 10.79 1.37 26.08
C GLY A 176 10.53 2.12 24.77
N SER A 177 11.44 2.01 23.80
CA SER A 177 11.24 2.49 22.43
C SER A 177 12.05 1.64 21.44
N ILE A 178 11.70 1.69 20.15
CA ILE A 178 12.40 0.93 19.11
C ILE A 178 12.50 1.74 17.80
N LYS A 179 13.58 1.50 17.07
CA LYS A 179 13.77 1.85 15.66
C LYS A 179 14.11 0.53 14.97
N ALA A 180 13.39 0.18 13.91
CA ALA A 180 13.64 -1.09 13.26
C ALA A 180 13.37 -1.02 11.76
N ASP A 181 14.31 -1.55 10.99
CA ASP A 181 14.09 -1.84 9.58
C ASP A 181 12.96 -2.87 9.45
N LEU A 182 12.10 -2.66 8.45
CA LEU A 182 11.04 -3.57 8.07
C LEU A 182 11.46 -4.24 6.76
N ILE A 183 11.68 -5.55 6.83
CA ILE A 183 12.13 -6.35 5.70
C ILE A 183 11.00 -7.23 5.20
N PRO A 184 10.85 -7.43 3.88
CA PRO A 184 9.92 -8.42 3.35
C PRO A 184 10.40 -9.83 3.74
N PRO A 185 9.53 -10.85 3.73
CA PRO A 185 9.95 -12.24 3.86
C PRO A 185 10.99 -12.57 2.78
N LEU A 186 12.10 -13.17 3.19
CA LEU A 186 13.20 -13.51 2.28
C LEU A 186 12.70 -14.52 1.23
N GLY A 187 12.75 -14.15 -0.05
CA GLY A 187 12.58 -15.06 -1.17
C GLY A 187 11.14 -15.30 -1.64
N GLU A 188 10.15 -14.56 -1.14
CA GLU A 188 8.78 -14.65 -1.66
C GLU A 188 8.45 -13.46 -2.58
N PRO A 189 8.07 -13.69 -3.84
CA PRO A 189 7.53 -12.62 -4.69
C PRO A 189 6.23 -12.08 -4.08
N PRO A 190 5.83 -10.83 -4.39
CA PRO A 190 4.50 -10.32 -4.02
C PRO A 190 3.43 -11.35 -4.40
N THR A 191 2.56 -11.70 -3.46
CA THR A 191 1.46 -12.63 -3.75
C THR A 191 0.40 -11.90 -4.57
N PRO A 192 0.07 -12.36 -5.79
CA PRO A 192 -1.04 -11.80 -6.55
C PRO A 192 -2.35 -11.91 -5.77
N VAL A 193 -3.11 -10.83 -5.66
CA VAL A 193 -4.43 -10.86 -5.03
C VAL A 193 -5.39 -11.63 -5.95
N PRO A 194 -6.20 -12.57 -5.43
CA PRO A 194 -7.17 -13.30 -6.24
C PRO A 194 -8.19 -12.35 -6.87
N ILE A 195 -8.22 -12.30 -8.20
CA ILE A 195 -9.24 -11.54 -8.95
C ILE A 195 -10.63 -12.09 -8.55
N PRO A 196 -11.60 -11.24 -8.18
CA PRO A 196 -12.96 -11.69 -7.93
C PRO A 196 -13.47 -12.46 -9.16
N ALA A 197 -13.89 -13.71 -8.97
CA ALA A 197 -14.30 -14.64 -10.03
C ALA A 197 -15.51 -14.15 -10.90
N GLY A 198 -16.04 -12.96 -10.63
CA GLY A 198 -17.18 -12.38 -11.35
C GLY A 198 -16.85 -11.70 -12.68
N PHE A 199 -15.60 -11.30 -12.94
CA PHE A 199 -15.28 -10.53 -14.15
C PHE A 199 -15.41 -11.34 -15.46
N PRO A 200 -14.97 -12.61 -15.55
CA PRO A 200 -15.20 -13.44 -16.74
C PRO A 200 -16.69 -13.77 -16.97
N LEU A 201 -17.48 -13.89 -15.89
CA LEU A 201 -18.92 -14.20 -15.94
C LEU A 201 -19.75 -13.03 -16.49
N LEU A 202 -19.38 -11.79 -16.18
CA LEU A 202 -20.07 -10.58 -16.67
C LEU A 202 -19.88 -10.39 -18.19
N VAL A 203 -18.68 -10.65 -18.71
CA VAL A 203 -18.40 -10.56 -20.15
C VAL A 203 -19.10 -11.70 -20.92
N GLY A 204 -19.12 -12.91 -20.36
CA GLY A 204 -19.87 -14.04 -20.94
C GLY A 204 -21.40 -13.82 -20.95
N GLY A 205 -21.96 -13.23 -19.88
CA GLY A 205 -23.39 -12.93 -19.77
C GLY A 205 -23.87 -11.90 -20.79
N LEU A 206 -23.10 -10.83 -21.03
CA LEU A 206 -23.43 -9.78 -22.00
C LEU A 206 -23.38 -10.28 -23.46
N ALA A 207 -22.46 -11.20 -23.79
CA ALA A 207 -22.40 -11.83 -25.11
C ALA A 207 -23.60 -12.76 -25.37
N ALA A 208 -24.02 -13.53 -24.36
CA ALA A 208 -25.17 -14.43 -24.47
C ALA A 208 -26.50 -13.66 -24.65
N PHE A 209 -26.70 -12.55 -23.93
CA PHE A 209 -27.91 -11.72 -24.08
C PHE A 209 -28.00 -11.01 -25.44
N SER A 210 -26.86 -10.67 -26.04
CA SER A 210 -26.80 -10.05 -27.37
C SER A 210 -27.18 -11.03 -28.49
N LEU A 211 -26.88 -12.31 -28.32
CA LEU A 211 -27.25 -13.36 -29.27
C LEU A 211 -28.74 -13.77 -29.14
N VAL A 212 -29.29 -13.84 -27.93
CA VAL A 212 -30.71 -14.18 -27.72
C VAL A 212 -31.67 -13.07 -28.20
N ARG A 213 -31.23 -11.80 -28.20
CA ARG A 213 -32.06 -10.69 -28.70
C ARG A 213 -32.15 -10.64 -30.23
N LYS A 214 -31.20 -11.26 -30.95
CA LYS A 214 -31.16 -11.27 -32.42
C LYS A 214 -31.96 -12.42 -33.03
N SER A 215 -32.20 -13.51 -32.28
CA SER A 215 -32.98 -14.67 -32.75
C SER A 215 -34.50 -14.52 -32.60
N ARG A 216 -35.01 -13.47 -31.93
CA ARG A 216 -36.45 -13.18 -31.79
C ARG A 216 -37.00 -12.19 -32.82
N LYS A 217 -36.21 -11.81 -33.84
CA LYS A 217 -36.64 -10.94 -34.95
C LYS A 217 -36.41 -11.59 -36.33
N ALA A 218 -36.57 -12.91 -36.41
CA ALA A 218 -36.70 -13.65 -37.66
C ALA A 218 -38.03 -14.41 -37.63
#